data_AF-A0A941HRM4-F1
#
_entry.id   AF-A0A941HRM4-F1
#
_cell.length_a   1.000
_cell.length_b   1.000
_cell.length_c   1.000
_cell.angle_alpha   90.00
_cell.angle_beta   90.00
_cell.angle_gamma   90.00
#
_symmetry.space_group_name_H-M   'P 1'
#
loop_
_entity.id
_entity.type
_entity.pdbx_description
1 polymer ?
#
loop_
_entity_poly.entity_id
_entity_poly.type
_entity_poly.pdbx_seq_one_letter_code
_entity_poly.pdbx_strand_id
1 'polypeptide(L)'
;MAKSISKAYYKYVEHELYNYINTKQEYEELREDIILSSPAPGSERVQSSLLSDETSSKAIKLTASTRLSTMHKCICSIETGIRIIKNDPEPRKYELLRMKYFDGKYTDIGIAQELNISRETYYRWKRQIVSLVAMYMGLID
;
A
#
# COMPACT_ATOMS: atom_id res chain seq x y z
N MET A 1 -4.31 -22.15 10.10
CA MET A 1 -5.71 -21.94 9.67
C MET A 1 -5.79 -20.62 8.93
N ALA A 2 -6.36 -20.57 7.71
CA ALA A 2 -6.60 -19.30 7.04
C ALA A 2 -7.80 -18.62 7.71
N LYS A 3 -7.58 -17.47 8.34
CA LYS A 3 -8.62 -16.73 9.06
C LYS A 3 -9.64 -16.16 8.07
N SER A 4 -10.92 -16.19 8.45
CA SER A 4 -12.02 -15.74 7.59
C SER A 4 -11.94 -14.23 7.40
N ILE A 5 -11.65 -13.80 6.16
CA ILE A 5 -11.65 -12.39 5.76
C ILE A 5 -13.00 -12.02 5.13
N SER A 6 -13.57 -10.89 5.53
CA SER A 6 -14.81 -10.37 4.94
C SER A 6 -14.60 -10.04 3.45
N LYS A 7 -15.65 -10.15 2.64
CA LYS A 7 -15.58 -9.82 1.20
C LYS A 7 -15.16 -8.35 0.96
N ALA A 8 -15.54 -7.45 1.86
CA ALA A 8 -15.18 -6.04 1.79
C ALA A 8 -13.68 -5.83 2.05
N TYR A 9 -13.13 -6.39 3.13
CA TYR A 9 -11.71 -6.32 3.43
C TYR A 9 -10.86 -7.02 2.39
N TYR A 10 -11.32 -8.16 1.87
CA TYR A 10 -10.62 -8.84 0.78
C TYR A 10 -10.44 -7.94 -0.44
N LYS A 11 -11.52 -7.29 -0.89
CA LYS A 11 -11.48 -6.38 -2.04
C LYS A 11 -10.62 -5.15 -1.78
N TYR A 12 -10.71 -4.59 -0.57
CA TYR A 12 -9.90 -3.44 -0.17
C TYR A 12 -8.41 -3.79 -0.23
N VAL A 13 -7.99 -4.90 0.38
CA VAL A 13 -6.58 -5.31 0.38
C VAL A 13 -6.11 -5.67 -1.03
N GLU A 14 -6.96 -6.32 -1.83
CA GLU A 14 -6.65 -6.61 -3.23
C GLU A 14 -6.42 -5.33 -4.04
N HIS A 15 -7.25 -4.30 -3.83
CA HIS A 15 -7.07 -2.98 -4.42
C HIS A 15 -5.76 -2.32 -4.01
N GLU A 16 -5.43 -2.32 -2.71
CA GLU A 16 -4.16 -1.77 -2.22
C GLU A 16 -2.94 -2.51 -2.78
N LEU A 17 -3.02 -3.84 -2.93
CA LEU A 17 -1.95 -4.62 -3.56
C LEU A 17 -1.75 -4.28 -5.03
N TYR A 18 -2.83 -4.08 -5.78
CA TYR A 18 -2.76 -3.65 -7.19
C TYR A 18 -2.15 -2.25 -7.34
N ASN A 19 -2.46 -1.35 -6.41
CA ASN A 19 -1.98 0.03 -6.46
C ASN A 19 -0.64 0.24 -5.75
N TYR A 20 -0.09 -0.78 -5.09
CA TYR A 20 1.09 -0.67 -4.23
C TYR A 20 2.26 0.12 -4.86
N ILE A 21 2.58 -0.14 -6.12
CA ILE A 21 3.67 0.56 -6.84
C ILE A 21 3.35 2.05 -6.97
N ASN A 22 2.12 2.37 -7.38
CA ASN A 22 1.66 3.75 -7.53
C ASN A 22 1.58 4.46 -6.17
N THR A 23 1.02 3.81 -5.15
CA THR A 23 0.94 4.35 -3.78
C THR A 23 2.33 4.65 -3.22
N LYS A 24 3.33 3.80 -3.53
CA LYS A 24 4.71 4.03 -3.11
C LYS A 24 5.34 5.22 -3.83
N GLN A 25 5.10 5.37 -5.13
CA GLN A 25 5.55 6.54 -5.88
C GLN A 25 4.91 7.82 -5.36
N GLU A 26 3.58 7.83 -5.21
CA GLU A 26 2.82 8.98 -4.71
C GLU A 26 3.24 9.37 -3.29
N TYR A 27 3.58 8.40 -2.44
CA TYR A 27 4.11 8.64 -1.10
C TYR A 27 5.44 9.40 -1.15
N GLU A 28 6.38 9.01 -2.01
CA GLU A 28 7.66 9.71 -2.13
C GLU A 28 7.49 11.11 -2.74
N GLU A 29 6.65 11.25 -3.78
CA GLU A 29 6.35 12.56 -4.37
C GLU A 29 5.75 13.53 -3.34
N LEU A 30 4.73 13.09 -2.59
CA LEU A 30 4.10 13.91 -1.57
C LEU A 30 5.05 14.22 -0.39
N ARG A 31 5.94 13.29 -0.06
CA ARG A 31 6.95 13.48 0.98
C ARG A 31 7.98 14.53 0.57
N GLU A 32 8.48 14.47 -0.66
CA GLU A 32 9.42 15.47 -1.20
C GLU A 32 8.77 16.84 -1.33
N ASP A 33 7.52 16.92 -1.81
CA ASP A 33 6.77 18.18 -1.91
C ASP A 33 6.66 18.90 -0.56
N ILE A 34 6.42 18.16 0.54
CA ILE A 34 6.35 18.74 1.88
C ILE A 34 7.71 19.23 2.37
N ILE A 35 8.79 18.49 2.06
CA ILE A 35 10.17 18.89 2.42
C ILE A 35 10.54 20.18 1.68
N LEU A 36 10.27 20.25 0.37
CA LEU A 36 10.57 21.40 -0.48
C LEU A 36 9.66 22.62 -0.20
N SER A 37 8.40 22.39 0.18
CA SER A 37 7.42 23.44 0.51
C SER A 37 7.54 23.98 1.93
N SER A 38 8.48 23.48 2.74
CA SER A 38 8.70 24.00 4.09
C SER A 38 9.50 25.30 4.02
N PRO A 39 8.95 26.46 4.43
CA PRO A 39 9.70 27.72 4.42
C PRO A 39 10.89 27.60 5.36
N ALA A 40 12.05 28.13 4.95
CA ALA A 40 13.22 28.24 5.83
C ALA A 40 12.81 28.97 7.13
N PRO A 41 13.22 28.48 8.32
CA PRO A 41 12.97 29.19 9.56
C PRO A 41 13.81 30.48 9.56
N GLY A 42 13.22 31.62 9.17
CA GLY A 42 13.92 32.90 9.20
C GLY A 42 13.37 34.08 8.39
N SER A 43 12.19 34.02 7.77
CA SER A 43 11.61 35.20 7.13
C SER A 43 10.61 35.90 8.05
N GLU A 44 11.09 36.93 8.75
CA GLU A 44 10.27 37.81 9.56
C GLU A 44 9.43 38.78 8.71
N ARG A 45 8.17 38.95 9.15
CA ARG A 45 7.32 40.16 9.10
C ARG A 45 6.94 40.76 7.73
N VAL A 46 5.67 40.59 7.35
CA VAL A 46 4.84 41.70 6.81
C VAL A 46 3.43 41.65 7.39
N GLN A 47 2.96 42.83 7.77
CA GLN A 47 1.77 43.20 8.50
C GLN A 47 0.46 43.02 7.69
N SER A 48 -0.61 42.70 8.42
CA SER A 48 -2.00 43.15 8.17
C SER A 48 -2.72 42.75 6.87
N SER A 49 -2.87 41.45 6.60
CA SER A 49 -4.01 40.88 5.83
C SER A 49 -4.08 39.33 5.81
N LEU A 50 -3.27 38.64 6.62
CA LEU A 50 -2.82 37.25 6.40
C LEU A 50 -3.54 36.14 7.21
N LEU A 51 -4.53 36.48 8.05
CA LEU A 51 -5.19 35.50 8.93
C LEU A 51 -5.92 34.38 8.17
N SER A 52 -6.36 34.67 6.94
CA SER A 52 -7.03 33.72 6.04
C SER A 52 -6.07 32.68 5.44
N ASP A 53 -4.86 33.07 5.06
CA ASP A 53 -3.91 32.20 4.33
C ASP A 53 -3.08 31.28 5.24
N GLU A 54 -2.77 31.73 6.46
CA GLU A 54 -2.04 30.90 7.43
C GLU A 54 -2.88 29.71 7.92
N THR A 55 -4.19 29.90 8.04
CA THR A 55 -5.14 28.83 8.41
C THR A 55 -5.26 27.81 7.28
N SER A 56 -5.38 28.28 6.04
CA SER A 56 -5.40 27.43 4.84
C SER A 56 -4.11 26.61 4.71
N SER A 57 -2.95 27.27 4.85
CA SER A 57 -1.63 26.64 4.77
C SER A 57 -1.40 25.58 5.85
N LYS A 58 -1.85 25.82 7.08
CA LYS A 58 -1.77 24.83 8.18
C LYS A 58 -2.73 23.65 7.96
N ALA A 59 -3.94 23.90 7.46
CA ALA A 59 -4.91 22.84 7.15
C ALA A 59 -4.42 21.93 6.02
N ILE A 60 -3.78 22.50 4.99
CA ILE A 60 -3.16 21.75 3.88
C ILE A 60 -2.03 20.86 4.41
N LYS A 61 -1.10 21.41 5.22
CA LYS A 61 0.01 20.65 5.81
C LYS A 61 -0.48 19.52 6.73
N LEU A 62 -1.50 19.78 7.55
CA LEU A 62 -2.06 18.78 8.47
C LEU A 62 -2.69 17.63 7.68
N THR A 63 -3.51 17.95 6.67
CA THR A 63 -4.17 16.94 5.82
C THR A 63 -3.14 16.10 5.06
N ALA A 64 -2.11 16.73 4.50
CA ALA A 64 -1.02 16.04 3.82
C ALA A 64 -0.27 15.10 4.79
N SER A 65 -0.04 15.51 6.04
CA SER A 65 0.60 14.68 7.05
C SER A 65 -0.22 13.43 7.45
N THR A 66 -1.55 13.57 7.54
CA THR A 66 -2.45 12.45 7.81
C THR A 66 -2.49 11.48 6.63
N ARG A 67 -2.55 12.01 5.40
CA ARG A 67 -2.51 11.21 4.16
C ARG A 67 -1.21 10.42 4.07
N LEU A 68 -0.05 11.07 4.25
CA LEU A 68 1.25 10.42 4.26
C LEU A 68 1.34 9.31 5.32
N SER A 69 0.87 9.57 6.54
CA SER A 69 0.88 8.56 7.61
C SER A 69 0.07 7.32 7.23
N THR A 70 -1.08 7.51 6.58
CA THR A 70 -1.96 6.43 6.15
C THR A 70 -1.32 5.62 5.01
N MET A 71 -0.78 6.31 4.00
CA MET A 71 -0.06 5.67 2.88
C MET A 71 1.16 4.90 3.39
N HIS A 72 1.96 5.50 4.26
CA HIS A 72 3.13 4.85 4.87
C HIS A 72 2.74 3.58 5.63
N LYS A 73 1.70 3.63 6.46
CA LYS A 73 1.19 2.43 7.16
C LYS A 73 0.79 1.34 6.17
N CYS A 74 0.04 1.69 5.12
CA CYS A 74 -0.36 0.74 4.07
C CYS A 74 0.87 0.10 3.41
N ILE A 75 1.84 0.91 2.98
CA ILE A 75 3.10 0.46 2.37
C ILE A 75 3.84 -0.49 3.31
N CYS A 76 4.05 -0.12 4.58
CA CYS A 76 4.75 -0.96 5.55
C CYS A 76 4.07 -2.32 5.78
N SER A 77 2.73 -2.34 5.86
CA SER A 77 1.96 -3.58 6.01
C SER A 77 2.12 -4.49 4.79
N ILE A 78 2.07 -3.93 3.58
CA ILE A 78 2.27 -4.67 2.32
C ILE A 78 3.71 -5.19 2.24
N GLU A 79 4.72 -4.35 2.49
CA GLU A 79 6.13 -4.74 2.46
C GLU A 79 6.44 -5.85 3.48
N THR A 80 5.82 -5.81 4.65
CA THR A 80 5.95 -6.86 5.65
C THR A 80 5.33 -8.18 5.17
N GLY A 81 4.13 -8.13 4.61
CA GLY A 81 3.51 -9.30 3.99
C GLY A 81 4.36 -9.90 2.86
N ILE A 82 4.89 -9.07 1.97
CA ILE A 82 5.79 -9.47 0.88
C ILE A 82 7.04 -10.15 1.42
N ARG A 83 7.69 -9.57 2.45
CA ARG A 83 8.90 -10.13 3.05
C ARG A 83 8.66 -11.52 3.65
N ILE A 84 7.52 -11.73 4.29
CA ILE A 84 7.15 -13.05 4.83
C ILE A 84 6.92 -14.06 3.70
N ILE A 85 6.21 -13.65 2.64
CA ILE A 85 5.98 -14.51 1.48
C ILE A 85 7.29 -14.86 0.76
N LYS A 86 8.23 -13.93 0.66
CA LYS A 86 9.58 -14.19 0.12
C LYS A 86 10.37 -15.22 0.93
N ASN A 87 10.13 -15.27 2.23
CA ASN A 87 10.78 -16.21 3.14
C ASN A 87 9.99 -17.52 3.32
N ASP A 88 8.85 -17.68 2.64
CA ASP A 88 8.07 -18.91 2.66
C ASP A 88 8.86 -20.04 1.97
N PRO A 89 8.83 -21.28 2.50
CA PRO A 89 9.52 -22.41 1.89
C PRO A 89 9.02 -22.73 0.46
N GLU A 90 7.84 -22.23 0.08
CA GLU A 90 7.30 -22.35 -1.27
C GLU A 90 7.56 -21.05 -2.08
N PRO A 91 8.65 -20.98 -2.88
CA PRO A 91 9.03 -19.77 -3.60
C PRO A 91 8.00 -19.35 -4.67
N ARG A 92 7.19 -20.30 -5.19
CA ARG A 92 6.16 -19.99 -6.21
C ARG A 92 5.05 -19.10 -5.67
N LYS A 93 4.86 -19.00 -4.34
CA LYS A 93 3.91 -18.05 -3.76
C LYS A 93 4.31 -16.61 -4.01
N TYR A 94 5.61 -16.30 -3.92
CA TYR A 94 6.12 -14.97 -4.23
C TYR A 94 5.97 -14.66 -5.73
N GLU A 95 6.27 -15.63 -6.59
CA GLU A 95 6.06 -15.48 -8.03
C GLU A 95 4.58 -15.22 -8.37
N LEU A 96 3.64 -15.92 -7.72
CA LEU A 96 2.20 -15.66 -7.86
C LEU A 96 1.88 -14.21 -7.50
N LEU A 97 2.36 -13.73 -6.34
CA LEU A 97 2.15 -12.35 -5.90
C LEU A 97 2.68 -11.35 -6.94
N ARG A 98 3.92 -11.54 -7.43
CA ARG A 98 4.54 -10.66 -8.42
C ARG A 98 3.73 -10.64 -9.72
N MET A 99 3.48 -11.81 -10.29
CA MET A 99 2.76 -11.95 -11.56
C MET A 99 1.35 -11.38 -11.50
N LYS A 100 0.65 -11.57 -10.36
CA LYS A 100 -0.74 -11.16 -10.20
C LYS A 100 -0.89 -9.65 -9.97
N TYR A 101 -0.08 -9.07 -9.09
CA TYR A 101 -0.29 -7.71 -8.60
C TYR A 101 0.69 -6.68 -9.17
N PHE A 102 1.89 -7.09 -9.59
CA PHE A 102 2.93 -6.17 -10.05
C PHE A 102 3.13 -6.22 -11.57
N ASP A 103 3.11 -7.41 -12.17
CA ASP A 103 3.37 -7.54 -13.61
C ASP A 103 2.15 -7.15 -14.46
N GLY A 104 0.93 -7.37 -13.96
CA GLY A 104 -0.32 -6.91 -14.57
C GLY A 104 -0.71 -7.54 -15.91
N LYS A 105 0.03 -8.55 -16.40
CA LYS A 105 -0.09 -9.10 -17.76
C LYS A 105 -0.79 -10.45 -17.86
N TYR A 106 -1.01 -11.13 -16.74
CA TYR A 106 -1.46 -12.52 -16.73
C TYR A 106 -2.89 -12.68 -16.22
N THR A 107 -3.64 -13.60 -16.85
CA THR A 107 -4.91 -14.08 -16.30
C THR A 107 -4.66 -15.06 -15.15
N ASP A 108 -5.64 -15.25 -14.27
CA ASP A 108 -5.54 -16.23 -13.16
C ASP A 108 -5.14 -17.62 -13.65
N ILE A 109 -5.70 -18.06 -14.80
CA ILE A 109 -5.39 -19.34 -15.44
C ILE A 109 -3.96 -19.34 -15.97
N GLY A 110 -3.53 -18.27 -16.64
CA GLY A 110 -2.17 -18.14 -17.16
C GLY A 110 -1.11 -18.20 -16.05
N ILE A 111 -1.36 -17.55 -14.91
CA ILE A 111 -0.47 -17.62 -13.75
C ILE A 111 -0.40 -19.06 -13.19
N ALA A 112 -1.54 -19.74 -13.06
CA ALA A 112 -1.58 -21.11 -12.56
C ALA A 112 -0.80 -22.07 -13.47
N GLN A 113 -0.90 -21.90 -14.80
CA GLN A 113 -0.16 -22.67 -15.79
C GLN A 113 1.34 -22.38 -15.73
N GLU A 114 1.74 -21.10 -15.72
CA GLU A 114 3.15 -20.69 -15.65
C GLU A 114 3.85 -21.24 -14.40
N LEU A 115 3.15 -21.22 -13.26
CA LEU A 115 3.68 -21.73 -12.00
C LEU A 115 3.54 -23.25 -11.86
N ASN A 116 2.94 -23.92 -12.84
CA ASN A 116 2.61 -25.34 -12.82
C ASN A 116 1.90 -25.75 -11.51
N ILE A 117 0.81 -25.05 -11.19
CA ILE A 117 -0.04 -25.31 -10.02
C ILE A 117 -1.51 -25.48 -10.42
N SER A 118 -2.26 -26.20 -9.60
CA SER A 118 -3.71 -26.33 -9.81
C SER A 118 -4.44 -25.01 -9.55
N ARG A 119 -5.63 -24.87 -10.15
CA ARG A 119 -6.51 -23.71 -9.94
C ARG A 119 -6.90 -23.52 -8.47
N GLU A 120 -7.11 -24.62 -7.76
CA GLU A 120 -7.42 -24.65 -6.34
C GLU A 120 -6.24 -24.13 -5.52
N THR A 121 -5.03 -24.55 -5.88
CA THR A 121 -3.79 -24.09 -5.25
C THR A 121 -3.59 -22.60 -5.48
N TYR A 122 -3.82 -22.11 -6.70
CA TYR A 122 -3.80 -20.69 -7.04
C TYR A 122 -4.74 -19.88 -6.14
N TYR A 123 -6.03 -20.22 -6.07
CA TYR A 123 -6.98 -19.45 -5.25
C TYR A 123 -6.70 -19.56 -3.75
N ARG A 124 -6.20 -20.71 -3.30
CA ARG A 124 -5.78 -20.89 -1.90
C ARG A 124 -4.62 -19.98 -1.56
N TRP A 125 -3.57 -19.95 -2.38
CA TRP A 125 -2.40 -19.09 -2.16
C TRP A 125 -2.76 -17.62 -2.31
N LYS A 126 -3.55 -17.24 -3.33
CA LYS A 126 -4.06 -15.88 -3.48
C LYS A 126 -4.79 -15.42 -2.21
N ARG A 127 -5.65 -16.28 -1.64
CA ARG A 127 -6.33 -15.97 -0.38
C ARG A 127 -5.36 -15.84 0.79
N GLN A 128 -4.37 -16.72 0.91
CA GLN A 128 -3.35 -16.64 1.96
C GLN A 128 -2.56 -15.33 1.89
N ILE A 129 -2.18 -14.90 0.69
CA ILE A 129 -1.47 -13.63 0.45
C ILE A 129 -2.32 -12.45 0.91
N VAL A 130 -3.58 -12.36 0.44
CA VAL A 130 -4.48 -11.26 0.79
C VAL A 130 -4.78 -11.25 2.29
N SER A 131 -5.03 -12.42 2.90
CA SER A 131 -5.25 -12.52 4.35
C SER A 131 -4.02 -12.13 5.18
N LEU A 132 -2.82 -12.49 4.74
CA LEU A 132 -1.59 -12.12 5.42
C LEU A 132 -1.42 -10.59 5.45
N VAL A 133 -1.62 -9.94 4.31
CA VAL A 133 -1.52 -8.48 4.22
C VAL A 133 -2.63 -7.82 5.04
N ALA A 134 -3.86 -8.34 5.00
CA ALA A 134 -4.98 -7.85 5.82
C ALA A 134 -4.67 -7.88 7.32
N MET A 135 -4.00 -8.93 7.79
CA MET A 135 -3.55 -9.05 9.18
C MET A 135 -2.55 -7.95 9.53
N TYR A 136 -1.55 -7.70 8.69
CA TYR A 136 -0.58 -6.61 8.92
C TYR A 136 -1.18 -5.21 8.77
N MET A 137 -2.29 -5.06 8.05
CA MET A 137 -3.07 -3.82 8.02
C MET A 137 -3.97 -3.64 9.25
N GLY A 138 -4.10 -4.65 10.12
CA GLY A 138 -4.98 -4.62 11.29
C GLY A 138 -6.48 -4.74 10.94
N LEU A 139 -6.81 -5.31 9.78
CA LEU A 139 -8.20 -5.47 9.33
C LEU A 139 -8.84 -6.77 9.82
N ILE A 140 -8.01 -7.76 10.15
CA ILE A 140 -8.42 -9.04 10.70
C ILE A 140 -7.40 -9.44 11.76
N ASP A 141 -7.92 -9.94 12.88
CA ASP A 141 -7.10 -10.59 13.92
C ASP A 141 -6.91 -12.04 13.55
#